data_AF-A0A2N2ITY6-F1
#
_entry.id   AF-A0A2N2ITY6-F1
#
_cell.length_a   1.000
_cell.length_b   1.000
_cell.length_c   1.000
_cell.angle_alpha   90.00
_cell.angle_beta   90.00
_cell.angle_gamma   90.00
#
_symmetry.space_group_name_H-M   'P 1'
#
loop_
_entity.id
_entity.type
_entity.pdbx_description
1 polymer ?
#
loop_
_entity_poly.entity_id
_entity_poly.type
_entity_poly.pdbx_seq_one_letter_code
_entity_poly.pdbx_strand_id
1 'polypeptide(L)' 'QPLGIYDGTKIIYPAIDSNAFPDTPLANFWSASRYAGHADDSVVVDFSTGRTNPLNATGANTAYVRCVRNAN' A
#
# COMPACT_ATOMS: atom_id res chain seq x y z
N GLN A 1 -18.08 -26.76 13.12
CA GLN A 1 -17.63 -25.35 13.17
C GLN A 1 -16.57 -25.17 12.08
N PRO A 2 -16.77 -24.38 11.02
CA PRO A 2 -15.70 -24.14 10.06
C PRO A 2 -15.14 -22.73 10.19
N LEU A 3 -13.81 -22.67 10.23
CA LEU A 3 -12.95 -21.49 10.13
C LEU A 3 -13.20 -20.81 8.78
N GLY A 4 -13.76 -19.60 8.81
CA GLY A 4 -13.93 -18.76 7.62
C GLY A 4 -12.57 -18.32 7.09
N ILE A 5 -12.17 -18.91 5.97
CA ILE A 5 -11.13 -18.40 5.07
C ILE A 5 -11.40 -16.93 4.80
N TYR A 6 -10.35 -16.11 4.90
CA TYR A 6 -10.30 -14.69 4.57
C TYR A 6 -11.27 -14.32 3.44
N ASP A 7 -12.29 -13.51 3.76
CA ASP A 7 -13.19 -12.93 2.75
C ASP A 7 -12.48 -11.76 2.05
N GLY A 8 -11.82 -12.08 0.92
CA GLY A 8 -11.12 -11.12 0.08
C GLY A 8 -12.04 -10.13 -0.65
N THR A 9 -13.36 -10.17 -0.44
CA THR A 9 -14.29 -9.18 -1.02
C THR A 9 -14.51 -7.96 -0.12
N LYS A 10 -14.10 -8.03 1.15
CA LYS A 10 -14.23 -6.89 2.07
C LYS A 10 -13.08 -5.91 1.90
N ILE A 11 -13.22 -5.01 0.92
CA ILE A 11 -12.44 -3.78 0.86
C ILE A 11 -12.96 -2.87 1.97
N ILE A 12 -12.23 -2.77 3.08
CA ILE A 12 -12.50 -1.80 4.13
C ILE A 12 -11.94 -0.46 3.64
N TYR A 13 -12.78 0.57 3.57
CA TYR A 13 -12.38 1.92 3.18
C TYR A 13 -12.55 2.87 4.39
N PRO A 14 -11.49 3.58 4.82
CA PRO A 14 -10.11 3.42 4.38
C PRO A 14 -9.50 2.09 4.86
N ALA A 15 -8.52 1.57 4.13
CA ALA A 15 -7.82 0.35 4.53
C ALA A 15 -6.81 0.57 5.67
N ILE A 16 -6.49 1.83 5.96
CA ILE A 16 -5.67 2.25 7.09
C ILE A 16 -6.55 2.69 8.27
N ASP A 17 -6.08 2.45 9.50
CA ASP A 17 -6.67 3.04 10.70
C ASP A 17 -6.34 4.55 10.76
N SER A 18 -7.29 5.39 10.37
CA SER A 18 -7.12 6.84 10.39
C SER A 18 -7.01 7.43 11.79
N ASN A 19 -7.43 6.74 12.85
CA ASN A 19 -7.26 7.22 14.23
C ASN A 19 -5.82 7.00 14.70
N ALA A 20 -5.22 5.88 14.32
CA ALA A 20 -3.81 5.62 14.58
C ALA A 20 -2.87 6.46 13.70
N PHE A 21 -3.34 6.85 12.50
CA PHE A 21 -2.56 7.56 11.50
C PHE A 21 -3.28 8.82 10.95
N PRO A 22 -3.62 9.80 11.81
CA PRO A 22 -4.51 10.91 11.47
C PRO A 22 -4.00 11.79 10.32
N ASP A 23 -2.68 11.96 10.19
CA ASP A 23 -2.07 12.80 9.16
C ASP A 23 -1.63 12.03 7.92
N THR A 24 -2.09 10.79 7.74
CA THR A 24 -1.70 9.96 6.58
C THR A 24 -2.69 10.16 5.43
N PRO A 25 -2.24 10.66 4.27
CA PRO A 25 -3.08 10.76 3.09
C PRO A 25 -3.63 9.39 2.67
N LEU A 26 -4.90 9.36 2.25
CA LEU A 26 -5.50 8.20 1.60
C LEU A 26 -5.08 8.16 0.13
N ALA A 27 -3.83 7.75 -0.11
CA ALA A 27 -3.20 7.75 -1.42
C ALA A 27 -2.22 6.58 -1.58
N ASN A 28 -1.56 6.52 -2.75
CA ASN A 28 -0.49 5.57 -3.01
C ASN A 28 0.78 5.94 -2.23
N PHE A 29 1.42 4.93 -1.65
CA PHE A 29 2.73 5.01 -1.02
C PHE A 29 3.72 4.08 -1.71
N TRP A 30 4.90 4.60 -2.04
CA TRP A 30 6.00 3.79 -2.55
C TRP A 30 6.47 2.78 -1.49
N SER A 31 6.64 1.53 -1.92
CA SER A 31 7.40 0.53 -1.17
C SER A 31 8.81 0.39 -1.74
N ALA A 32 9.71 -0.19 -0.95
CA ALA A 32 11.05 -0.55 -1.43
C ALA A 32 11.06 -1.77 -2.37
N SER A 33 9.90 -2.43 -2.59
CA SER A 33 9.80 -3.63 -3.41
C SER A 33 9.64 -3.29 -4.89
N ARG A 34 10.39 -4.00 -5.73
CA ARG A 34 10.23 -3.96 -7.19
C ARG A 34 9.07 -4.84 -7.63
N TYR A 35 8.41 -4.46 -8.71
CA TYR A 35 7.40 -5.32 -9.32
C TYR A 35 8.08 -6.43 -10.13
N ALA A 36 7.66 -7.68 -9.91
CA ALA A 36 8.26 -8.81 -10.61
C ALA A 36 7.95 -8.76 -12.11
N GLY A 37 8.96 -8.98 -12.95
CA GLY A 37 8.80 -9.00 -14.40
C GLY A 37 8.90 -7.64 -15.10
N HIS A 38 8.92 -6.52 -14.36
CA HIS A 38 9.07 -5.18 -14.92
C HIS A 38 10.11 -4.37 -14.12
N ALA A 39 11.31 -4.22 -14.69
CA ALA A 39 12.44 -3.58 -14.00
C ALA A 39 12.20 -2.11 -13.65
N ASP A 40 11.36 -1.42 -14.43
CA ASP A 40 11.02 -0.02 -14.23
C ASP A 40 9.91 0.22 -13.21
N ASP A 41 9.20 -0.83 -12.79
CA ASP A 41 8.05 -0.73 -11.91
C ASP A 41 8.41 -1.05 -10.45
N SER A 42 7.83 -0.28 -9.54
CA SER A 42 7.84 -0.54 -8.10
C SER A 42 6.44 -0.79 -7.61
N VAL A 43 6.36 -1.48 -6.47
CA VAL A 43 5.11 -1.76 -5.80
C VAL A 43 4.67 -0.55 -4.99
N VAL A 44 3.43 -0.09 -5.18
CA VAL A 44 2.76 0.87 -4.29
C VAL A 44 1.63 0.24 -3.50
N VAL A 45 1.39 0.80 -2.32
CA VAL A 45 0.23 0.46 -1.48
C VAL A 45 -0.72 1.66 -1.47
N ASP A 46 -1.96 1.45 -1.86
CA ASP A 46 -3.03 2.43 -1.75
C ASP A 46 -3.70 2.31 -0.39
N PHE A 47 -3.49 3.26 0.53
CA PHE A 47 -4.12 3.20 1.86
C PHE A 47 -5.62 3.52 1.87
N SER A 48 -6.16 4.01 0.75
CA SER A 48 -7.61 4.19 0.61
C SER A 48 -8.30 2.83 0.44
N THR A 49 -7.76 1.95 -0.41
CA THR A 49 -8.39 0.66 -0.76
C THR A 49 -7.65 -0.59 -0.24
N GLY A 50 -6.44 -0.43 0.27
CA GLY A 50 -5.57 -1.53 0.70
C GLY A 50 -4.95 -2.30 -0.46
N ARG A 51 -5.08 -1.80 -1.69
CA ARG A 51 -4.57 -2.48 -2.89
C ARG A 51 -3.08 -2.28 -3.05
N THR A 52 -2.49 -3.28 -3.69
CA THR A 52 -1.09 -3.25 -4.12
C THR A 52 -1.06 -3.21 -5.63
N ASN A 53 -0.44 -2.18 -6.21
CA ASN A 53 -0.38 -1.99 -7.66
C ASN A 53 1.07 -1.74 -8.11
N PRO A 54 1.44 -2.16 -9.33
CA PRO A 54 2.67 -1.68 -9.96
C PRO A 54 2.52 -0.21 -10.39
N LEU A 55 3.56 0.58 -10.16
CA LEU A 55 3.71 1.91 -10.77
C LEU A 55 5.15 2.08 -11.25
N ASN A 56 5.30 2.68 -12.44
CA ASN A 56 6.60 2.99 -13.01
C ASN A 56 7.35 3.98 -12.10
N ALA A 57 8.48 3.54 -11.58
CA ALA A 57 9.30 4.26 -10.60
C ALA A 57 10.39 5.11 -11.26
N THR A 58 10.60 4.99 -12.57
CA THR A 58 11.61 5.75 -13.34
C THR A 58 10.99 6.92 -14.13
N GLY A 59 9.67 6.97 -14.23
CA GLY A 59 8.88 8.00 -14.91
C GLY A 59 8.29 9.05 -13.98
N ALA A 60 7.33 9.83 -14.49
CA ALA A 60 6.74 10.99 -13.79
C ALA A 60 5.64 10.64 -12.77
N ASN A 61 5.59 9.40 -12.26
CA ASN A 61 4.57 9.00 -11.29
C ASN A 61 4.86 9.56 -9.90
N THR A 62 3.82 10.05 -9.23
CA THR A 62 3.90 10.57 -7.87
C THR A 62 3.23 9.61 -6.89
N ALA A 63 3.91 9.30 -5.79
CA ALA A 63 3.35 8.61 -4.64
C ALA A 63 4.08 9.07 -3.37
N TYR A 64 3.41 8.94 -2.23
CA TYR A 64 3.96 9.36 -0.95
C TYR A 64 5.03 8.37 -0.46
N VAL A 65 5.88 8.84 0.46
CA VAL A 65 6.85 8.01 1.17
C VAL A 65 6.65 8.17 2.67
N ARG A 66 6.93 7.11 3.43
CA ARG A 66 6.94 7.15 4.90
C ARG A 66 8.23 6.50 5.39
N CYS A 67 9.00 7.22 6.19
CA CYS A 67 10.16 6.64 6.86
C CYS A 67 9.69 5.64 7.91
N VAL A 68 10.22 4.42 7.84
CA VAL A 68 9.98 3.38 8.84
C VAL A 68 11.20 3.33 9.76
N ARG A 69 10.97 3.36 11.07
CA ARG A 69 12.00 3.08 12.06
C ARG A 69 11.79 1.68 12.61
N ASN A 70 12.86 0.93 12.78
CA ASN A 70 12.78 -0.32 13.53
C ASN A 70 12.42 0.00 14.98
N ALA A 71 11.54 -0.82 15.57
CA ALA A 71 11.38 -0.83 17.01
C ALA A 71 12.60 -1.55 17.60
N ASN A 72 13.52 -0.78 18.19
CA ASN A 72 14.53 -1.32 19.10
C ASN A 72 13.91 -1.55 20.47
#